data_AF-A0A0N7ILC5-F1
#
_entry.id   AF-A0A0N7ILC5-F1
#
_cell.length_a   1.000
_cell.length_b   1.000
_cell.length_c   1.000
_cell.angle_alpha   90.00
_cell.angle_beta   90.00
_cell.angle_gamma   90.00
#
_symmetry.space_group_name_H-M   'P 1'
#
loop_
_entity.id
_entity.type
_entity.pdbx_description
1 polymer ?
#
loop_
_entity_poly.entity_id
_entity_poly.type
_entity_poly.pdbx_seq_one_letter_code
_entity_poly.pdbx_strand_id
1 'polypeptide(L)'
;VIMYGDEITNAMEIAIQETLRRRQIQENYNLKHNLQPTIIYKNIKQTTDINKDKNENIESFLFSEKQSPKNYSLKKLQSLMKKFSKKLDFEKAMFYRNLIIKLEKEKKQKE
;
A
#
# COMPACT_ATOMS: atom_id res chain seq x y z
N VAL A 1 -22.10 -4.14 -3.35
CA VAL A 1 -21.71 -5.56 -3.35
C VAL A 1 -22.26 -6.17 -4.62
N ILE A 2 -21.49 -7.02 -5.30
CA ILE A 2 -21.97 -7.80 -6.46
C ILE A 2 -22.01 -9.24 -5.98
N MET A 3 -23.19 -9.87 -6.06
CA MET A 3 -23.39 -11.29 -5.76
C MET A 3 -23.66 -12.00 -7.09
N TYR A 4 -22.87 -13.02 -7.42
CA TYR A 4 -23.06 -13.84 -8.61
C TYR A 4 -23.81 -15.12 -8.23
N GLY A 5 -24.86 -15.44 -8.97
CA GLY A 5 -25.66 -16.65 -8.80
C GLY A 5 -26.77 -16.69 -9.83
N ASP A 6 -27.20 -17.90 -10.18
CA ASP A 6 -28.23 -18.11 -11.19
C ASP A 6 -29.64 -17.80 -10.66
N GLU A 7 -29.85 -17.95 -9.35
CA GLU A 7 -31.12 -17.71 -8.67
C GLU A 7 -30.94 -16.99 -7.33
N ILE A 8 -32.01 -16.35 -6.87
CA ILE A 8 -32.06 -15.72 -5.56
C ILE A 8 -32.48 -16.77 -4.53
N THR A 9 -31.56 -17.14 -3.65
CA THR A 9 -31.90 -17.99 -2.51
C THR A 9 -32.60 -17.20 -1.41
N ASN A 10 -33.35 -17.87 -0.55
CA ASN A 10 -34.07 -17.24 0.56
C ASN A 10 -33.12 -16.46 1.51
N ALA A 11 -31.91 -16.97 1.73
CA ALA A 11 -30.89 -16.27 2.52
C ALA A 11 -30.38 -14.98 1.82
N MET A 12 -30.22 -15.02 0.49
CA MET A 12 -29.87 -13.83 -0.29
C MET A 12 -30.98 -12.80 -0.24
N GLU A 13 -32.24 -13.21 -0.36
CA GLU A 13 -33.39 -12.32 -0.26
C GLU A 13 -33.39 -11.56 1.08
N ILE A 14 -33.26 -12.27 2.19
CA ILE A 14 -33.19 -11.67 3.53
C ILE A 14 -32.02 -10.68 3.63
N ALA A 15 -30.83 -11.06 3.14
CA ALA A 15 -29.64 -10.21 3.20
C ALA A 15 -29.80 -8.93 2.35
N ILE A 16 -30.37 -9.06 1.15
CA ILE A 16 -30.63 -7.94 0.24
C ILE A 16 -31.66 -7.00 0.85
N GLN A 17 -32.78 -7.53 1.34
CA GLN A 17 -33.85 -6.74 1.96
C GLN A 17 -33.35 -5.97 3.18
N GLU A 18 -32.61 -6.62 4.09
CA GLU A 18 -32.09 -5.94 5.28
C GLU A 18 -31.03 -4.88 4.92
N THR A 19 -30.22 -5.13 3.90
CA THR A 19 -29.26 -4.14 3.38
C THR A 19 -29.98 -2.91 2.81
N LEU A 20 -31.04 -3.12 2.01
CA LEU A 20 -31.85 -2.05 1.45
C LEU A 20 -32.59 -1.27 2.54
N ARG A 21 -33.20 -1.96 3.51
CA ARG A 21 -33.89 -1.33 4.65
C ARG A 21 -32.96 -0.42 5.44
N ARG A 22 -31.74 -0.88 5.77
CA ARG A 22 -30.73 -0.08 6.47
C ARG A 22 -30.28 1.11 5.64
N ARG A 23 -30.05 0.91 4.35
CA ARG A 23 -29.61 1.97 3.43
C ARG A 23 -30.63 3.09 3.33
N GLN A 24 -31.92 2.77 3.20
CA GLN A 24 -32.99 3.77 3.16
C GLN A 24 -33.03 4.62 4.43
N ILE A 25 -32.88 4.01 5.60
CA ILE A 25 -32.83 4.75 6.88
C ILE A 25 -31.62 5.70 6.90
N GLN A 26 -30.44 5.23 6.46
CA GLN A 26 -29.22 6.03 6.41
C GLN A 26 -29.34 7.20 5.41
N GLU A 27 -29.88 6.96 4.22
CA GLU A 27 -30.10 8.01 3.20
C GLU A 27 -31.09 9.05 3.69
N ASN A 28 -32.20 8.63 4.30
CA ASN A 28 -33.18 9.55 4.88
C ASN A 28 -32.60 10.37 6.03
N TYR A 29 -31.78 9.76 6.89
CA TYR A 29 -31.08 10.48 7.95
C TYR A 29 -30.10 11.50 7.37
N ASN A 30 -29.29 11.09 6.39
CA ASN A 30 -28.33 11.96 5.75
C ASN A 30 -29.00 13.16 5.07
N LEU A 31 -30.11 12.96 4.37
CA LEU A 31 -30.89 14.04 3.75
C LEU A 31 -31.48 14.99 4.79
N LYS A 32 -32.08 14.46 5.86
CA LYS A 32 -32.64 15.29 6.95
C LYS A 32 -31.58 16.13 7.66
N HIS A 33 -30.36 15.64 7.73
CA HIS A 33 -29.25 16.30 8.43
C HIS A 33 -28.23 16.97 7.50
N ASN A 34 -28.51 17.04 6.19
CA ASN A 34 -27.59 17.56 5.16
C ASN A 34 -26.17 16.94 5.23
N LEU A 35 -26.07 15.65 5.53
CA LEU A 35 -24.79 14.93 5.63
C LEU A 35 -24.39 14.38 4.26
N GLN A 36 -23.17 14.70 3.84
CA GLN A 36 -22.56 14.10 2.65
C GLN A 36 -21.73 12.87 3.05
N PRO A 37 -22.00 11.68 2.49
CA PRO A 37 -21.19 10.49 2.76
C PRO A 37 -19.74 10.70 2.32
N THR A 38 -18.79 10.44 3.21
CA THR A 38 -17.35 10.57 2.95
C THR A 38 -16.61 9.30 3.37
N ILE A 39 -15.48 9.04 2.73
CA ILE A 39 -14.63 7.87 3.03
C ILE A 39 -13.82 8.17 4.29
N ILE A 40 -13.82 7.24 5.25
CA ILE A 40 -12.98 7.34 6.44
C ILE A 40 -11.58 6.84 6.10
N TYR A 41 -10.59 7.73 6.15
CA TYR A 41 -9.18 7.37 6.05
C TYR A 41 -8.62 7.05 7.45
N LYS A 42 -8.48 5.76 7.76
CA LYS A 42 -7.91 5.32 9.04
C LYS A 42 -6.41 5.08 8.88
N ASN A 43 -5.59 5.88 9.55
CA ASN A 43 -4.15 5.65 9.60
C ASN A 43 -3.84 4.33 10.32
N ILE A 44 -2.97 3.52 9.71
CA ILE A 44 -2.41 2.34 10.35
C ILE A 44 -1.45 2.83 11.43
N LYS A 45 -1.69 2.48 12.69
CA LYS A 45 -0.79 2.81 13.80
C LYS A 45 0.57 2.15 13.53
N GLN A 46 1.62 2.95 13.38
CA GLN A 46 2.98 2.45 13.22
C GLN A 46 3.49 1.93 14.56
N THR A 47 3.68 0.62 14.69
CA THR A 47 4.38 -0.01 15.82
C THR A 47 5.90 0.12 15.65
N THR A 48 6.40 1.31 15.35
CA THR A 48 7.83 1.55 15.04
C THR A 48 8.42 2.67 15.88
N ASP A 49 8.46 2.45 17.19
CA ASP A 49 9.36 3.18 18.10
C ASP A 49 10.67 2.41 18.37
N ILE A 50 10.92 1.28 17.69
CA ILE A 50 12.03 0.40 18.08
C ILE A 50 13.36 0.74 17.39
N ASN A 51 13.43 1.38 16.22
CA ASN A 51 14.72 1.54 15.52
C ASN A 51 14.83 2.77 14.59
N LYS A 52 14.66 3.99 15.09
CA LYS A 52 15.04 5.19 14.28
C LYS A 52 16.55 5.35 14.17
N ASP A 53 17.30 5.02 15.21
CA ASP A 53 18.75 5.28 15.26
C ASP A 53 19.63 4.30 14.45
N LYS A 54 19.07 3.16 14.01
CA LYS A 54 19.82 2.16 13.21
C LYS A 54 19.83 2.44 11.71
N ASN A 55 18.84 3.17 11.18
CA ASN A 55 18.71 3.37 9.73
C ASN A 55 19.81 4.28 9.16
N GLU A 56 20.24 5.31 9.89
CA GLU A 56 21.28 6.24 9.43
C GLU A 56 22.67 5.56 9.30
N ASN A 57 22.96 4.59 10.17
CA ASN A 57 24.22 3.85 10.14
C ASN A 57 24.29 2.79 9.02
N ILE A 58 23.15 2.28 8.55
CA ILE A 58 23.10 1.29 7.46
C ILE A 58 23.32 1.98 6.10
N GLU A 59 22.75 3.17 5.91
CA GLU A 59 22.98 3.95 4.69
C GLU A 59 24.46 4.33 4.54
N SER A 60 25.12 4.77 5.62
CA SER A 60 26.55 5.13 5.59
C SER A 60 27.48 3.94 5.38
N PHE A 61 27.19 2.78 5.98
CA PHE A 61 28.00 1.56 5.83
C PHE A 61 27.93 0.97 4.42
N LEU A 62 26.74 0.95 3.79
CA LEU A 62 26.54 0.36 2.46
C LEU A 62 27.01 1.28 1.31
N PHE A 63 27.01 2.60 1.49
CA PHE A 63 27.55 3.53 0.49
C PHE A 63 29.09 3.50 0.40
N SER A 64 29.79 2.91 1.37
CA SER A 64 31.24 2.73 1.35
C SER A 64 31.70 1.70 0.29
N GLU A 65 30.79 0.82 -0.16
CA GLU A 65 31.05 -0.09 -1.27
C GLU A 65 30.92 0.66 -2.61
N LYS A 66 32.07 1.15 -3.09
CA LYS A 66 32.30 1.73 -4.42
C LYS A 66 31.65 0.92 -5.54
N GLN A 67 30.39 1.18 -5.87
CA GLN A 67 29.80 0.80 -7.16
C GLN A 67 28.85 1.90 -7.61
N SER A 68 29.28 2.67 -8.61
CA SER A 68 28.49 3.72 -9.22
C SER A 68 27.11 3.17 -9.63
N PRO A 69 25.98 3.76 -9.16
CA PRO A 69 24.64 3.21 -9.38
C PRO A 69 24.16 3.23 -10.85
N LYS A 70 25.01 3.72 -11.78
CA LYS A 70 24.72 3.81 -13.21
C LYS A 70 24.75 2.47 -13.96
N ASN A 71 25.42 1.45 -13.44
CA ASN A 71 25.62 0.18 -14.18
C ASN A 71 24.63 -0.94 -13.76
N TYR A 72 23.77 -0.70 -12.79
CA TYR A 72 22.74 -1.67 -12.41
C TYR A 72 21.51 -1.50 -13.29
N SER A 73 21.20 -2.52 -14.10
CA SER A 73 19.90 -2.60 -14.78
C SER A 73 18.77 -2.56 -13.74
N LEU A 74 17.75 -1.75 -13.99
CA LEU A 74 16.57 -1.61 -13.13
C LEU A 74 15.89 -2.97 -12.85
N LYS A 75 15.94 -3.89 -13.83
CA LYS A 75 15.48 -5.28 -13.67
C LYS A 75 16.27 -6.05 -12.61
N LYS A 76 17.58 -5.83 -12.51
CA LYS A 76 18.45 -6.49 -11.51
C LYS A 76 18.14 -5.99 -10.10
N LEU A 77 17.95 -4.68 -9.92
CA LEU A 77 17.54 -4.09 -8.64
C LEU A 77 16.16 -4.60 -8.20
N GLN A 78 15.19 -4.66 -9.12
CA GLN A 78 13.87 -5.24 -8.83
C GLN A 78 13.96 -6.71 -8.43
N SER A 79 14.81 -7.50 -9.10
CA SER A 79 15.04 -8.89 -8.75
C SER A 79 15.68 -9.03 -7.35
N LEU A 80 16.64 -8.17 -7.00
CA LEU A 80 17.26 -8.17 -5.68
C LEU A 80 16.26 -7.80 -4.59
N MET A 81 15.48 -6.72 -4.77
CA MET A 81 14.40 -6.33 -3.87
C MET A 81 13.43 -7.51 -3.62
N LYS A 82 12.97 -8.18 -4.69
CA LYS A 82 12.05 -9.32 -4.60
C LYS A 82 12.70 -10.52 -3.90
N LYS A 83 14.00 -10.77 -4.12
CA LYS A 83 14.76 -11.83 -3.44
C LYS A 83 14.84 -11.59 -1.93
N PHE A 84 15.18 -10.37 -1.51
CA PHE A 84 15.28 -10.02 -0.09
C PHE A 84 13.91 -9.94 0.60
N SER A 85 12.89 -9.45 -0.10
CA SER A 85 11.50 -9.50 0.37
C SER A 85 11.01 -10.94 0.60
N LYS A 86 11.32 -11.87 -0.31
CA LYS A 86 11.03 -13.31 -0.12
C LYS A 86 11.78 -13.93 1.06
N LYS A 87 12.97 -13.40 1.39
CA LYS A 87 13.78 -13.82 2.53
C LYS A 87 13.40 -13.12 3.84
N LEU A 88 12.36 -12.28 3.84
CA LEU A 88 11.91 -11.47 4.98
C LEU A 88 12.97 -10.46 5.49
N ASP A 89 13.98 -10.15 4.67
CA ASP A 89 14.99 -9.13 4.95
C ASP A 89 14.51 -7.79 4.40
N PHE A 90 13.67 -7.11 5.19
CA PHE A 90 12.99 -5.89 4.77
C PHE A 90 13.90 -4.67 4.70
N GLU A 91 14.97 -4.61 5.50
CA GLU A 91 15.93 -3.50 5.49
C GLU A 91 16.63 -3.41 4.12
N LYS A 92 17.18 -4.54 3.65
CA LYS A 92 17.80 -4.58 2.32
C LYS A 92 16.77 -4.39 1.21
N ALA A 93 15.57 -4.95 1.34
CA ALA A 93 14.51 -4.75 0.35
C ALA A 93 14.10 -3.27 0.24
N MET A 94 13.98 -2.55 1.37
CA MET A 94 13.71 -1.11 1.39
C MET A 94 14.85 -0.31 0.75
N PHE A 95 16.10 -0.66 1.02
CA PHE A 95 17.25 -0.03 0.38
C PHE A 95 17.18 -0.12 -1.16
N TYR A 96 16.98 -1.33 -1.71
CA TYR A 96 16.85 -1.50 -3.16
C TYR A 96 15.61 -0.78 -3.73
N ARG A 97 14.50 -0.74 -2.99
CA ARG A 97 13.31 0.04 -3.38
C ARG A 97 13.65 1.54 -3.48
N ASN A 98 14.32 2.09 -2.48
CA ASN A 98 14.68 3.51 -2.44
C ASN A 98 15.64 3.87 -3.58
N LEU A 99 16.61 2.99 -3.89
CA LEU A 99 17.48 3.12 -5.05
C LEU A 99 16.70 3.12 -6.37
N ILE A 100 15.73 2.22 -6.54
CA ILE A 100 14.87 2.19 -7.73
C ILE A 100 14.10 3.52 -7.88
N ILE A 101 13.47 4.00 -6.80
CA ILE A 101 12.73 5.27 -6.80
C ILE A 101 13.64 6.45 -7.18
N LYS A 102 14.88 6.48 -6.66
CA LYS A 102 15.85 7.53 -6.97
C LYS A 102 16.24 7.51 -8.45
N LEU A 103 16.55 6.34 -9.00
CA LEU A 103 16.93 6.18 -10.41
C LEU A 103 15.77 6.52 -11.36
N GLU A 104 14.53 6.16 -11.01
CA GLU A 104 13.34 6.52 -11.80
C GLU A 104 13.09 8.03 -11.81
N LYS A 105 13.30 8.71 -10.67
CA LYS A 105 13.24 10.18 -10.59
C LYS A 105 14.31 10.84 -11.45
N GLU A 106 15.56 10.37 -11.38
CA GLU A 106 16.68 10.90 -12.18
C GLU A 106 16.47 10.71 -13.69
N LYS A 107 15.79 9.64 -14.13
CA LYS A 107 15.41 9.45 -15.54
C LYS A 107 14.33 10.45 -15.99
N LYS A 108 13.27 10.61 -15.19
CA LYS A 108 12.19 11.57 -15.48
C LYS A 108 12.62 13.03 -15.51
N GLN A 109 13.74 13.38 -14.86
CA GLN A 109 14.30 14.74 -14.89
C GLN A 109 15.21 14.99 -16.10
N LYS A 110 15.56 13.96 -16.87
CA LYS A 110 16.42 14.05 -18.05
C LYS A 110 15.65 13.94 -19.38
N GLU A 111 14.38 13.58 -19.30
CA GLU A 111 13.39 13.67 -20.40
C GLU A 111 12.70 15.04 -20.35
#